data_AF-A0A0G0IPF2-F1
#
_entry.id   AF-A0A0G0IPF2-F1
#
_cell.length_a   1.000
_cell.length_b   1.000
_cell.length_c   1.000
_cell.angle_alpha   90.00
_cell.angle_beta   90.00
_cell.angle_gamma   90.00
#
_symmetry.space_group_name_H-M   'P 1'
#
loop_
_entity.id
_entity.type
_entity.pdbx_description
1 polymer ?
#
loop_
_entity_poly.entity_id
_entity_poly.type
_entity_poly.pdbx_seq_one_letter_code
_entity_poly.pdbx_strand_id
1 'polypeptide(L)'
;MKINIKSKYEGMGFVEALIAIMVVGASSVVLMQIAARTLQEMIQNETIDTMTQYAVEGATMVQNVAMREKLSGEDVFPDQIGSNDNCYVIDKDSENQYAFRKTEQGYVTYNLEDRETYRSAALVPEDQDGLFFRIFCIEDYSLTEQYVVVEVIVGQTTVNPVEVNGESITKGYSVKDYTYFTVVNL
;
A
#
# COMPACT_ATOMS: atom_id res chain seq x y z
N MET A 1 -63.95 8.34 -49.97
CA MET A 1 -62.82 7.43 -49.68
C MET A 1 -62.22 7.85 -48.34
N LYS A 2 -62.53 7.15 -47.24
CA LYS A 2 -62.00 7.46 -45.90
C LYS A 2 -60.68 6.71 -45.74
N ILE A 3 -59.57 7.45 -45.74
CA ILE A 3 -58.24 6.88 -45.45
C ILE A 3 -58.17 6.63 -43.93
N ASN A 4 -57.99 5.38 -43.55
CA ASN A 4 -57.96 4.93 -42.16
C ASN A 4 -56.55 5.18 -41.59
N ILE A 5 -56.36 6.31 -40.89
CA ILE A 5 -55.05 6.76 -40.36
C ILE A 5 -54.68 6.04 -39.04
N LYS A 6 -55.55 5.18 -38.49
CA LYS A 6 -55.35 4.60 -37.14
C LYS A 6 -54.13 3.68 -36.99
N SER A 7 -53.67 2.98 -38.04
CA SER A 7 -52.51 2.06 -37.91
C SER A 7 -51.15 2.76 -37.98
N LYS A 8 -51.10 4.04 -38.35
CA LYS A 8 -49.83 4.80 -38.48
C LYS A 8 -49.34 5.33 -37.12
N TYR A 9 -50.20 5.34 -36.10
CA TYR A 9 -49.92 5.87 -34.76
C TYR A 9 -49.46 4.79 -33.76
N GLU A 10 -49.79 3.51 -33.99
CA GLU A 10 -49.38 2.39 -33.11
C GLU A 10 -47.86 2.13 -33.15
N GLY A 11 -47.18 2.46 -34.25
CA GLY A 11 -45.71 2.30 -34.37
C GLY A 11 -44.89 3.40 -33.68
N MET A 12 -45.51 4.53 -33.31
CA MET A 12 -44.80 5.69 -32.75
C MET A 12 -44.32 5.43 -31.31
N GLY A 13 -45.14 4.75 -30.50
CA GLY A 13 -44.78 4.41 -29.11
C GLY A 13 -43.67 3.36 -29.00
N PHE A 14 -43.56 2.45 -29.99
CA PHE A 14 -42.46 1.48 -30.03
C PHE A 14 -41.11 2.15 -30.31
N VAL A 15 -41.08 3.12 -31.22
CA VAL A 15 -39.86 3.88 -31.53
C VAL A 15 -39.44 4.74 -30.34
N GLU A 16 -40.39 5.36 -29.64
CA GLU A 16 -40.11 6.12 -28.42
C GLU A 16 -39.51 5.24 -27.32
N ALA A 17 -40.06 4.05 -27.11
CA ALA A 17 -39.50 3.08 -26.16
C ALA A 17 -38.08 2.64 -26.54
N LEU A 18 -37.80 2.45 -27.84
CA LEU A 18 -36.49 2.05 -28.33
C LEU A 18 -35.44 3.15 -28.13
N ILE A 19 -35.80 4.41 -28.42
CA ILE A 19 -34.95 5.57 -28.15
C ILE A 19 -34.73 5.73 -26.65
N ALA A 20 -35.78 5.57 -25.83
CA ALA A 20 -35.67 5.65 -24.37
C ALA A 20 -34.70 4.59 -23.82
N ILE A 21 -34.78 3.34 -24.28
CA ILE A 21 -33.85 2.27 -23.88
C ILE A 21 -32.41 2.58 -24.31
N MET A 22 -32.21 3.12 -25.52
CA MET A 22 -30.88 3.53 -25.97
C MET A 22 -30.29 4.65 -25.09
N VAL A 23 -31.08 5.67 -24.77
CA VAL A 23 -30.65 6.78 -23.92
C VAL A 23 -30.35 6.31 -22.49
N VAL A 24 -31.20 5.44 -21.94
CA VAL A 24 -30.98 4.83 -20.61
C VAL A 24 -29.73 3.95 -20.63
N GLY A 25 -29.54 3.14 -21.67
CA GLY A 25 -28.37 2.28 -21.83
C GLY A 25 -27.06 3.07 -21.87
N ALA A 26 -27.00 4.14 -22.67
CA ALA A 26 -25.85 5.02 -22.74
C ALA A 26 -25.58 5.73 -21.40
N SER A 27 -26.63 6.18 -20.71
CA SER A 27 -26.51 6.84 -19.41
C SER A 27 -26.01 5.88 -18.32
N SER A 28 -26.46 4.63 -18.32
CA SER A 28 -26.02 3.60 -17.38
C SER A 28 -24.52 3.28 -17.49
N VAL A 29 -23.99 3.23 -18.71
CA VAL A 29 -22.54 2.99 -18.92
C VAL A 29 -21.72 4.14 -18.33
N VAL A 30 -22.15 5.39 -18.54
CA VAL A 30 -21.47 6.56 -17.96
C VAL A 30 -21.50 6.52 -16.43
N LEU A 31 -22.66 6.21 -15.83
CA LEU A 31 -22.78 6.09 -14.38
C LEU A 31 -21.88 5.00 -13.81
N MET A 32 -21.80 3.85 -14.48
CA MET A 32 -20.93 2.76 -14.08
C MET A 32 -19.45 3.15 -14.17
N GLN A 33 -19.04 3.88 -15.21
CA GLN A 33 -17.67 4.40 -15.32
C GLN A 33 -17.33 5.37 -14.18
N ILE A 34 -18.26 6.21 -13.76
CA ILE A 34 -18.06 7.11 -12.62
C ILE A 34 -17.95 6.29 -11.33
N ALA A 35 -18.87 5.35 -11.11
CA ALA A 35 -18.86 4.48 -9.93
C ALA A 35 -17.55 3.68 -9.82
N ALA A 36 -17.06 3.10 -10.92
CA ALA A 36 -15.80 2.38 -10.98
C ALA A 36 -14.60 3.27 -10.58
N ARG A 37 -14.56 4.52 -11.07
CA ARG A 37 -13.51 5.48 -10.71
C ARG A 37 -13.56 5.84 -9.23
N THR A 38 -14.74 6.10 -8.69
CA THR A 38 -14.90 6.43 -7.27
C THR A 38 -14.50 5.26 -6.37
N LEU A 39 -14.85 4.01 -6.74
CA LEU A 39 -14.40 2.82 -6.00
C LEU A 39 -12.87 2.67 -6.05
N GLN A 40 -12.25 2.90 -7.21
CA GLN A 40 -10.79 2.89 -7.33
C GLN A 40 -10.12 3.94 -6.45
N GLU A 41 -10.62 5.18 -6.45
CA GLU A 41 -10.09 6.26 -5.62
C GLU A 41 -10.27 5.96 -4.13
N MET A 42 -11.42 5.40 -3.74
CA MET A 42 -11.67 4.95 -2.37
C MET A 42 -10.65 3.89 -1.93
N ILE A 43 -10.46 2.83 -2.72
CA ILE A 43 -9.49 1.75 -2.42
C ILE A 43 -8.07 2.31 -2.35
N GLN A 44 -7.69 3.23 -3.24
CA GLN A 44 -6.38 3.88 -3.20
C GLN A 44 -6.20 4.70 -1.93
N ASN A 45 -7.21 5.46 -1.51
CA ASN A 45 -7.14 6.25 -0.28
C ASN A 45 -7.02 5.34 0.95
N GLU A 46 -7.83 4.29 1.04
CA GLU A 46 -7.73 3.31 2.14
C GLU A 46 -6.34 2.66 2.18
N THR A 47 -5.81 2.27 1.03
CA THR A 47 -4.45 1.74 0.92
C THR A 47 -3.40 2.73 1.46
N ILE A 48 -3.49 4.01 1.07
CA ILE A 48 -2.57 5.06 1.55
C ILE A 48 -2.69 5.24 3.05
N ASP A 49 -3.90 5.24 3.59
CA ASP A 49 -4.15 5.36 5.02
C ASP A 49 -3.55 4.17 5.79
N THR A 50 -3.73 2.95 5.29
CA THR A 50 -3.11 1.74 5.87
C THR A 50 -1.58 1.78 5.81
N MET A 51 -1.00 2.17 4.67
CA MET A 51 0.46 2.32 4.56
C MET A 51 1.00 3.38 5.54
N THR A 52 0.28 4.48 5.69
CA THR A 52 0.62 5.55 6.65
C THR A 52 0.56 5.02 8.08
N GLN A 53 -0.47 4.27 8.43
CA GLN A 53 -0.60 3.64 9.74
C GLN A 53 0.60 2.71 10.02
N TYR A 54 0.90 1.79 9.11
CA TYR A 54 2.03 0.87 9.29
C TYR A 54 3.39 1.56 9.33
N ALA A 55 3.54 2.71 8.65
CA ALA A 55 4.76 3.50 8.71
C ALA A 55 4.93 4.18 10.07
N VAL A 56 3.87 4.78 10.62
CA VAL A 56 3.87 5.41 11.95
C VAL A 56 4.06 4.37 13.06
N GLU A 57 3.40 3.21 12.95
CA GLU A 57 3.63 2.08 13.85
C GLU A 57 5.08 1.58 13.74
N GLY A 58 5.60 1.47 12.52
CA GLY A 58 7.00 1.10 12.27
C GLY A 58 7.99 2.05 12.93
N ALA A 59 7.77 3.37 12.83
CA ALA A 59 8.61 4.35 13.52
C ALA A 59 8.61 4.15 15.05
N THR A 60 7.45 3.81 15.62
CA THR A 60 7.30 3.50 17.05
C THR A 60 8.00 2.18 17.40
N MET A 61 7.96 1.17 16.53
CA MET A 61 8.71 -0.08 16.72
C MET A 61 10.20 0.18 16.81
N VAL A 62 10.78 0.96 15.87
CA VAL A 62 12.21 1.25 15.87
C VAL A 62 12.62 2.02 17.15
N GLN A 63 11.81 2.99 17.57
CA GLN A 63 12.05 3.71 18.84
C GLN A 63 12.02 2.79 20.05
N ASN A 64 11.07 1.85 20.10
CA ASN A 64 10.99 0.87 21.18
C ASN A 64 12.20 -0.09 21.18
N VAL A 65 12.67 -0.51 20.00
CA VAL A 65 13.88 -1.35 19.87
C VAL A 65 15.11 -0.60 20.38
N ALA A 66 15.32 0.65 19.96
CA ALA A 66 16.43 1.48 20.44
C ALA A 66 16.36 1.72 21.96
N MET A 67 15.18 2.01 22.50
CA MET A 67 14.99 2.18 23.94
C MET A 67 15.26 0.88 24.71
N ARG A 68 14.91 -0.27 24.14
CA ARG A 68 15.19 -1.58 24.76
C ARG A 68 16.68 -1.84 24.82
N GLU A 69 17.44 -1.53 23.77
CA GLU A 69 18.90 -1.62 23.79
C GLU A 69 19.50 -0.78 24.91
N LYS A 70 19.07 0.47 25.04
CA LYS A 70 19.54 1.39 26.09
C LYS A 70 19.27 0.90 27.52
N LEU A 71 18.14 0.22 27.73
CA LEU A 71 17.73 -0.27 29.04
C LEU A 71 18.30 -1.63 29.41
N SER A 72 18.36 -2.55 28.44
CA SER A 72 18.81 -3.93 28.63
C SER A 72 20.31 -4.13 28.42
N GLY A 73 20.93 -3.27 27.59
CA GLY A 73 22.31 -3.43 27.13
C GLY A 73 22.50 -4.56 26.11
N GLU A 74 21.41 -5.14 25.60
CA GLU A 74 21.43 -6.14 24.54
C GLU A 74 21.58 -5.46 23.18
N ASP A 75 22.52 -5.93 22.35
CA ASP A 75 22.65 -5.53 20.95
C ASP A 75 21.42 -6.03 20.18
N VAL A 76 20.46 -5.12 19.95
CA VAL A 76 19.21 -5.39 19.20
C VAL A 76 19.00 -4.39 18.08
N PHE A 77 19.81 -3.34 18.02
CA PHE A 77 19.86 -2.29 17.02
C PHE A 77 21.09 -2.44 16.11
N PRO A 78 20.97 -2.27 14.78
CA PRO A 78 22.10 -2.41 13.88
C PRO A 78 23.24 -1.42 14.16
N ASP A 79 24.45 -1.93 14.39
CA ASP A 79 25.66 -1.11 14.55
C ASP A 79 26.16 -0.50 13.23
N GLN A 80 25.79 -1.09 12.09
CA GLN A 80 26.22 -0.66 10.75
C GLN A 80 25.34 0.47 10.21
N ILE A 81 25.34 1.60 10.90
CA ILE A 81 24.61 2.81 10.54
C ILE A 81 25.40 3.57 9.44
N GLY A 82 24.72 4.10 8.42
CA GLY A 82 25.34 5.02 7.43
C GLY A 82 25.97 4.41 6.19
N SER A 83 25.83 3.11 5.96
CA SER A 83 26.03 2.58 4.60
C SER A 83 24.75 2.87 3.82
N ASN A 84 24.78 3.89 2.95
CA ASN A 84 23.65 4.54 2.26
C ASN A 84 22.61 3.63 1.55
N ASP A 85 22.80 2.31 1.55
CA ASP A 85 21.92 1.36 0.86
C ASP A 85 21.46 0.19 1.75
N ASN A 86 21.75 0.18 3.06
CA ASN A 86 21.38 -0.93 3.94
C ASN A 86 20.03 -0.67 4.63
N CYS A 87 19.01 -1.38 4.20
CA CYS A 87 17.71 -1.44 4.85
C CYS A 87 17.51 -2.74 5.61
N TYR A 88 16.74 -2.68 6.68
CA TYR A 88 16.52 -3.76 7.60
C TYR A 88 15.04 -4.09 7.71
N VAL A 89 14.74 -5.26 8.25
CA VAL A 89 13.38 -5.72 8.55
C VAL A 89 13.27 -5.98 10.04
N ILE A 90 12.14 -5.59 10.61
CA ILE A 90 11.78 -5.91 11.99
C ILE A 90 10.79 -7.06 11.96
N ASP A 91 11.09 -8.11 12.73
CA ASP A 91 10.19 -9.22 13.00
C ASP A 91 9.90 -9.32 14.50
N LYS A 92 9.01 -10.24 14.84
CA LYS A 92 8.83 -10.70 16.22
C LYS A 92 9.84 -11.81 16.53
N ASP A 93 10.60 -11.63 17.59
CA ASP A 93 11.51 -12.65 18.12
C ASP A 93 10.74 -13.80 18.80
N SER A 94 11.47 -14.77 19.36
CA SER A 94 10.89 -15.91 20.10
C SER A 94 10.09 -15.50 21.34
N GLU A 95 10.27 -14.29 21.83
CA GLU A 95 9.54 -13.72 22.97
C GLU A 95 8.38 -12.81 22.53
N ASN A 96 8.06 -12.81 21.23
CA ASN A 96 7.03 -11.99 20.62
C ASN A 96 7.30 -10.47 20.79
N GLN A 97 8.57 -10.07 20.91
CA GLN A 97 8.99 -8.68 20.91
C GLN A 97 9.55 -8.30 19.55
N TYR A 98 9.39 -7.03 19.17
CA TYR A 98 9.93 -6.53 17.90
C TYR A 98 11.45 -6.43 17.99
N ALA A 99 12.16 -6.98 17.00
CA ALA A 99 13.60 -6.91 16.87
C ALA A 99 14.01 -6.90 15.39
N PHE A 100 15.13 -6.27 15.06
CA PHE A 100 15.68 -6.37 13.71
C PHE A 100 16.11 -7.81 13.42
N ARG A 101 15.78 -8.30 12.22
CA ARG A 101 16.07 -9.68 11.80
C ARG A 101 17.59 -9.94 11.80
N LYS A 102 18.02 -10.92 12.58
CA LYS A 102 19.41 -11.39 12.67
C LYS A 102 19.56 -12.82 12.14
N THR A 103 20.72 -13.10 11.55
CA THR A 103 21.23 -14.45 11.23
C THR A 103 22.52 -14.69 12.01
N GLU A 104 23.10 -15.90 11.91
CA GLU A 104 24.42 -16.20 12.52
C GLU A 104 25.55 -15.29 12.01
N GLN A 105 25.36 -14.64 10.86
CA GLN A 105 26.33 -13.75 10.22
C GLN A 105 26.08 -12.26 10.52
N GLY A 106 25.03 -11.93 11.29
CA GLY A 106 24.65 -10.56 11.62
C GLY A 106 23.25 -10.18 11.13
N TYR A 107 22.96 -8.87 11.13
CA TYR A 107 21.68 -8.32 10.68
C TYR A 107 21.44 -8.58 9.19
N VAL A 108 20.20 -8.94 8.84
CA VAL A 108 19.80 -9.10 7.43
C VAL A 108 19.61 -7.72 6.82
N THR A 109 20.34 -7.45 5.75
CA THR A 109 20.27 -6.21 4.98
C THR A 109 19.65 -6.42 3.61
N TYR A 110 18.96 -5.39 3.14
CA TYR A 110 18.36 -5.30 1.81
C TYR A 110 18.79 -4.00 1.16
N ASN A 111 19.01 -4.05 -0.16
CA ASN A 111 19.29 -2.87 -0.96
C ASN A 111 17.97 -2.25 -1.44
N LEU A 112 17.84 -0.92 -1.37
CA LEU A 112 16.70 -0.16 -1.89
C LEU A 112 16.42 -0.41 -3.37
N GLU A 113 17.46 -0.67 -4.16
CA GLU A 113 17.33 -0.95 -5.59
C GLU A 113 16.71 -2.33 -5.87
N ASP A 114 16.79 -3.28 -4.92
CA ASP A 114 16.31 -4.65 -5.10
C ASP A 114 14.92 -4.87 -4.48
N ARG A 115 13.95 -4.13 -5.03
CA ARG A 115 12.56 -4.15 -4.58
C ARG A 115 11.91 -5.52 -4.57
N GLU A 116 12.17 -6.35 -5.57
CA GLU A 116 11.51 -7.65 -5.69
C GLU A 116 11.92 -8.61 -4.57
N THR A 117 13.16 -8.51 -4.09
CA THR A 117 13.64 -9.31 -2.96
C THR A 117 12.95 -8.91 -1.67
N TYR A 118 13.00 -7.63 -1.27
CA TYR A 118 12.43 -7.23 0.02
C TYR A 118 10.89 -7.21 0.01
N ARG A 119 10.25 -6.99 -1.14
CA ARG A 119 8.77 -7.03 -1.27
C ARG A 119 8.16 -8.34 -0.75
N SER A 120 8.84 -9.46 -0.97
CA SER A 120 8.36 -10.77 -0.51
C SER A 120 8.95 -11.20 0.83
N ALA A 121 10.13 -10.70 1.19
CA ALA A 121 10.83 -11.07 2.42
C ALA A 121 10.48 -10.20 3.64
N ALA A 122 9.93 -8.99 3.43
CA ALA A 122 9.68 -7.97 4.43
C ALA A 122 8.18 -7.72 4.70
N LEU A 123 7.36 -8.77 4.71
CA LEU A 123 5.93 -8.66 4.94
C LEU A 123 5.63 -8.03 6.31
N VAL A 124 4.58 -7.21 6.39
CA VAL A 124 4.12 -6.65 7.66
C VAL A 124 3.53 -7.79 8.51
N PRO A 125 4.06 -8.11 9.71
CA PRO A 125 3.58 -9.25 10.50
C PRO A 125 2.11 -9.16 10.92
N GLU A 126 1.59 -7.93 11.04
CA GLU A 126 0.20 -7.64 11.38
C GLU A 126 -0.76 -7.79 10.19
N ASP A 127 -0.23 -7.83 8.97
CA ASP A 127 -1.01 -7.96 7.74
C ASP A 127 -1.22 -9.44 7.37
N GLN A 128 -2.41 -9.95 7.68
CA GLN A 128 -2.77 -11.36 7.49
C GLN A 128 -2.84 -11.75 6.00
N ASP A 129 -3.12 -10.78 5.14
CA ASP A 129 -3.28 -11.02 3.71
C ASP A 129 -1.95 -10.88 2.95
N GLY A 130 -0.88 -10.42 3.63
CA GLY A 130 0.45 -10.26 3.04
C GLY A 130 0.46 -9.29 1.86
N LEU A 131 -0.43 -8.30 1.87
CA LEU A 131 -0.61 -7.26 0.88
C LEU A 131 0.41 -6.12 1.01
N PHE A 132 1.06 -5.99 2.17
CA PHE A 132 2.00 -4.94 2.49
C PHE A 132 3.36 -5.47 2.95
N PHE A 133 4.42 -4.75 2.59
CA PHE A 133 5.76 -4.94 3.13
C PHE A 133 6.23 -3.67 3.85
N ARG A 134 7.18 -3.82 4.77
CA ARG A 134 7.79 -2.71 5.50
C ARG A 134 9.29 -2.94 5.69
N ILE A 135 10.10 -1.97 5.28
CA ILE A 135 11.55 -1.94 5.50
C ILE A 135 11.97 -0.65 6.21
N PHE A 136 13.14 -0.70 6.85
CA PHE A 136 13.70 0.38 7.65
C PHE A 136 15.11 0.68 7.19
N CYS A 137 15.33 1.82 6.57
CA CYS A 137 16.66 2.25 6.15
C CYS A 137 17.19 3.24 7.18
N ILE A 138 18.36 2.97 7.75
CA ILE A 138 18.93 3.77 8.83
C ILE A 138 20.05 4.61 8.23
N GLU A 139 19.79 5.90 8.09
CA GLU A 139 20.76 6.87 7.62
C GLU A 139 21.58 7.44 8.80
N ASP A 140 22.88 7.59 8.58
CA ASP A 140 23.78 8.20 9.57
C ASP A 140 23.71 9.73 9.46
N TYR A 141 23.55 10.39 10.62
CA TYR A 141 23.81 11.81 10.77
C TYR A 141 24.74 12.06 11.98
N SER A 142 26.04 11.88 11.73
CA SER A 142 27.19 12.62 12.27
C SER A 142 27.49 12.63 13.80
N LEU A 143 28.48 11.79 14.15
CA LEU A 143 29.71 12.01 14.97
C LEU A 143 29.67 12.63 16.39
N THR A 144 28.58 13.25 16.83
CA THR A 144 28.53 13.92 18.16
C THR A 144 27.26 13.67 18.96
N GLU A 145 26.19 13.16 18.36
CA GLU A 145 24.88 13.06 19.02
C GLU A 145 24.30 11.64 18.90
N GLN A 146 23.66 11.17 19.97
CA GLN A 146 23.08 9.84 20.13
C GLN A 146 21.76 9.69 19.37
N TYR A 147 21.69 10.09 18.09
CA TYR A 147 20.47 9.90 17.30
C TYR A 147 20.77 9.42 15.89
N VAL A 148 19.77 8.76 15.31
CA VAL A 148 19.77 8.26 13.94
C VAL A 148 18.48 8.67 13.24
N VAL A 149 18.58 8.89 11.93
CA VAL A 149 17.40 9.11 11.09
C VAL A 149 17.03 7.78 10.48
N VAL A 150 15.75 7.42 10.59
CA VAL A 150 15.22 6.17 10.08
C VAL A 150 14.15 6.48 9.05
N GLU A 151 14.39 6.00 7.84
CA GLU A 151 13.44 5.99 6.75
C GLU A 151 12.62 4.69 6.83
N VAL A 152 11.33 4.82 7.11
CA VAL A 152 10.36 3.72 7.11
C VAL A 152 9.67 3.70 5.77
N ILE A 153 9.88 2.64 4.99
CA ILE A 153 9.26 2.46 3.68
C ILE A 153 8.23 1.36 3.79
N VAL A 154 6.98 1.67 3.46
CA VAL A 154 5.86 0.72 3.40
C VAL A 154 5.33 0.71 1.99
N GLY A 155 5.14 -0.47 1.41
CA GLY A 155 4.62 -0.59 0.05
C GLY A 155 3.74 -1.81 -0.13
N GLN A 156 3.12 -1.89 -1.30
CA GLN A 156 2.26 -3.00 -1.64
C GLN A 156 3.04 -4.16 -2.26
N THR A 157 2.70 -5.37 -1.83
CA THR A 157 3.21 -6.62 -2.39
C THR A 157 2.46 -7.03 -3.64
N THR A 158 1.25 -6.55 -3.88
CA THR A 158 0.48 -6.77 -5.11
C THR A 158 -0.40 -5.56 -5.40
N VAL A 159 -0.71 -5.33 -6.68
CA VAL A 159 -1.72 -4.34 -7.05
C VAL A 159 -3.07 -5.03 -6.97
N ASN A 160 -3.94 -4.62 -6.04
CA ASN A 160 -5.30 -5.13 -5.99
C ASN A 160 -6.10 -4.61 -7.20
N PRO A 161 -6.54 -5.49 -8.13
CA PRO A 161 -7.43 -5.07 -9.20
C PRO A 161 -8.80 -4.71 -8.64
N VAL A 162 -9.41 -3.63 -9.15
CA VAL A 162 -10.81 -3.32 -8.84
C VAL A 162 -11.68 -4.09 -9.80
N GLU A 163 -12.43 -5.08 -9.31
CA GLU A 163 -13.38 -5.81 -10.14
C GLU A 163 -14.69 -5.03 -10.27
N VAL A 164 -15.07 -4.71 -11.50
CA VAL A 164 -16.39 -4.15 -11.80
C VAL A 164 -17.04 -5.03 -12.86
N ASN A 165 -18.17 -5.64 -12.53
CA ASN A 165 -18.86 -6.63 -13.38
C ASN A 165 -17.97 -7.82 -13.83
N GLY A 166 -17.03 -8.26 -12.99
CA GLY A 166 -16.14 -9.39 -13.28
C GLY A 166 -14.94 -9.06 -14.18
N GLU A 167 -14.75 -7.78 -14.53
CA GLU A 167 -13.54 -7.31 -15.20
C GLU A 167 -12.67 -6.53 -14.20
N SER A 168 -11.39 -6.89 -14.15
CA SER A 168 -10.39 -6.19 -13.34
C SER A 168 -9.98 -4.89 -14.00
N ILE A 169 -10.45 -3.77 -13.46
CA ILE A 169 -10.02 -2.43 -13.86
C ILE A 169 -8.84 -2.04 -12.97
N THR A 170 -7.62 -2.25 -13.46
CA THR A 170 -6.40 -1.69 -12.87
C THR A 170 -6.08 -0.37 -13.53
N LYS A 171 -6.08 0.72 -12.75
CA LYS A 171 -5.50 1.98 -13.20
C LYS A 171 -3.99 1.76 -13.21
N GLY A 172 -3.41 1.67 -14.40
CA GLY A 172 -2.08 1.12 -14.71
C GLY A 172 -1.06 1.13 -13.57
N TYR A 173 -0.54 -0.06 -13.24
CA TYR A 173 0.76 -0.41 -12.62
C TYR A 173 1.48 0.62 -11.73
N SER A 174 0.77 1.50 -11.04
CA SER A 174 1.37 2.49 -10.16
C SER A 174 1.42 1.90 -8.77
N VAL A 175 2.32 0.94 -8.56
CA VAL A 175 2.70 0.55 -7.21
C VAL A 175 3.38 1.77 -6.59
N LYS A 176 2.76 2.35 -5.56
CA LYS A 176 3.32 3.48 -4.83
C LYS A 176 3.77 2.97 -3.48
N ASP A 177 5.05 3.14 -3.20
CA ASP A 177 5.59 2.93 -1.86
C ASP A 177 5.47 4.26 -1.11
N TYR A 178 5.14 4.20 0.18
CA TYR A 178 5.02 5.32 1.09
C TYR A 178 6.25 5.37 1.98
N THR A 179 6.88 6.54 2.05
CA THR A 179 8.07 6.78 2.86
C THR A 179 7.74 7.72 4.01
N TYR A 180 8.20 7.35 5.21
CA TYR A 180 8.08 8.15 6.44
C TYR A 180 9.42 8.27 7.15
N PHE A 181 9.83 9.49 7.48
CA PHE A 181 11.08 9.74 8.19
C PHE A 181 10.83 9.95 9.68
N THR A 182 11.64 9.31 10.52
CA THR A 182 11.62 9.51 11.97
C THR A 182 13.03 9.67 12.51
N VAL A 183 13.15 10.34 13.66
CA VAL A 183 14.42 10.46 14.38
C VAL A 183 14.33 9.59 15.63
N VAL A 184 15.37 8.79 15.86
CA VAL A 184 15.45 7.85 16.97
C VAL A 184 16.66 8.20 17.81
N ASN A 185 16.47 8.34 19.12
CA ASN A 185 17.58 8.51 20.05
C ASN A 185 18.08 7.14 20.51
N LEU A 186 19.38 6.92 20.44
CA LEU A 186 20.09 5.74 20.92
C LEU A 186 20.40 5.86 22.43
#